data_AF-A0A962LF91-F1
#
_entry.id   AF-A0A962LF91-F1
#
_cell.length_a   1.000
_cell.length_b   1.000
_cell.length_c   1.000
_cell.angle_alpha   90.00
_cell.angle_beta   90.00
_cell.angle_gamma   90.00
#
_symmetry.space_group_name_H-M   'P 1'
#
loop_
_entity.id
_entity.type
_entity.pdbx_description
1 polymer ?
#
loop_
_entity_poly.entity_id
_entity_poly.type
_entity_poly.pdbx_seq_one_letter_code
_entity_poly.pdbx_strand_id
1 'polypeptide(L)'
;TSNDALKQQIREAGDIQSGLAMARAWDARRSGRTWQKHDEILMLTEVCRIHPSAGPRAAAFISQAPIAQLAPGFVSALADCDWAKDILDKWVSDADAQESVKRAITNARKK
;
A
#
# COMPACT_ATOMS: atom_id res chain seq x y z
N THR A 1 17.82 -16.10 5.78
CA THR A 1 18.38 -14.88 5.14
C THR A 1 18.07 -13.67 6.00
N SER A 2 18.74 -12.51 5.80
CA SER A 2 18.46 -11.28 6.56
C SER A 2 16.95 -10.90 6.54
N ASN A 3 16.27 -11.17 5.43
CA ASN A 3 14.82 -10.98 5.30
C ASN A 3 13.97 -11.84 6.25
N ASP A 4 14.41 -13.05 6.58
CA ASP A 4 13.65 -13.93 7.49
C ASP A 4 13.74 -13.45 8.94
N ALA A 5 14.91 -12.96 9.34
CA ALA A 5 15.13 -12.37 10.67
C ALA A 5 14.27 -11.09 10.85
N LEU A 6 14.20 -10.22 9.84
CA LEU A 6 13.36 -9.02 9.89
C LEU A 6 11.87 -9.37 9.97
N LYS A 7 11.40 -10.34 9.19
CA LYS A 7 10.01 -10.83 9.28
C LYS A 7 9.70 -11.38 10.68
N GLN A 8 10.65 -12.10 11.28
CA GLN A 8 10.50 -12.64 12.62
C GLN A 8 10.44 -11.52 13.68
N GLN A 9 11.26 -10.48 13.57
CA GLN A 9 11.20 -9.30 14.44
C GLN A 9 9.85 -8.57 14.36
N ILE A 10 9.29 -8.40 13.15
CA ILE A 10 7.95 -7.81 12.98
C ILE A 10 6.88 -8.70 13.62
N ARG A 11 7.02 -10.03 13.52
CA ARG A 11 6.09 -10.96 14.16
C ARG A 11 6.17 -10.85 15.69
N GLU A 12 7.37 -10.83 16.25
CA GLU A 12 7.63 -10.74 17.70
C GLU A 12 7.18 -9.42 18.32
N ALA A 13 7.24 -8.31 17.58
CA ALA A 13 6.72 -7.03 18.04
C ALA A 13 5.20 -7.06 18.31
N GLY A 14 4.48 -8.02 17.74
CA GLY A 14 3.03 -8.12 17.83
C GLY A 14 2.31 -7.16 16.90
N ASP A 15 1.02 -7.41 16.71
CA ASP A 15 0.15 -6.69 15.77
C ASP A 15 0.02 -5.20 16.13
N ILE A 16 -0.17 -4.87 17.42
CA ILE A 16 -0.35 -3.50 17.90
C ILE A 16 0.90 -2.65 17.61
N GLN A 17 2.08 -3.12 18.04
CA GLN A 17 3.31 -2.34 17.87
C GLN A 17 3.72 -2.26 16.40
N SER A 18 3.56 -3.35 15.64
CA SER A 18 3.82 -3.36 14.20
C SER A 18 2.91 -2.39 13.46
N GLY A 19 1.62 -2.38 13.78
CA GLY A 19 0.65 -1.44 13.19
C GLY A 19 0.91 0.02 13.58
N LEU A 20 1.43 0.28 14.78
CA LEU A 20 1.85 1.63 15.21
C LEU A 20 3.13 2.08 14.49
N ALA A 21 4.13 1.20 14.41
CA ALA A 21 5.37 1.45 13.68
C ALA A 21 5.09 1.71 12.18
N MET A 22 4.20 0.92 11.57
CA MET A 22 3.71 1.13 10.20
C MET A 22 3.13 2.53 10.02
N ALA A 23 2.22 2.94 10.91
CA ALA A 23 1.58 4.26 10.84
C ALA A 23 2.58 5.41 10.99
N ARG A 24 3.53 5.28 11.93
CA ARG A 24 4.60 6.27 12.13
C ARG A 24 5.54 6.35 10.93
N ALA A 25 5.93 5.21 10.36
CA ALA A 25 6.78 5.15 9.17
C ALA A 25 6.08 5.76 7.93
N TRP A 26 4.78 5.53 7.79
CA TRP A 26 3.96 6.16 6.76
C TRP A 26 3.94 7.68 6.91
N ASP A 27 3.66 8.19 8.12
CA ASP A 27 3.55 9.62 8.39
C ASP A 27 4.90 10.35 8.29
N ALA A 28 5.99 9.72 8.75
CA ALA A 28 7.35 10.27 8.64
C ALA A 28 7.78 10.56 7.19
N ARG A 29 7.17 9.87 6.21
CA ARG A 29 7.45 10.07 4.78
C ARG A 29 6.47 11.03 4.10
N ARG A 30 5.50 11.60 4.83
CA ARG A 30 4.40 12.39 4.26
C ARG A 30 4.88 13.55 3.38
N SER A 31 5.89 14.29 3.81
CA SER A 31 6.41 15.46 3.08
C SER A 31 7.10 15.11 1.75
N GLY A 32 7.65 13.90 1.65
CA GLY A 32 8.35 13.42 0.46
C GLY A 32 7.55 12.44 -0.39
N ARG A 33 6.29 12.15 -0.03
CA ARG A 33 5.46 11.17 -0.73
C ARG A 33 4.99 11.75 -2.06
N THR A 34 5.33 11.08 -3.15
CA THR A 34 5.00 11.48 -4.51
C THR A 34 3.88 10.66 -5.13
N TRP A 35 3.52 9.52 -4.51
CA TRP A 35 2.52 8.58 -5.00
C TRP A 35 2.91 7.94 -6.35
N GLN A 36 4.21 7.91 -6.65
CA GLN A 36 4.73 7.43 -7.92
C GLN A 36 5.32 6.02 -7.80
N LYS A 37 5.99 5.74 -6.69
CA LYS A 37 6.87 4.58 -6.56
C LYS A 37 6.30 3.54 -5.59
N HIS A 38 6.60 2.28 -5.87
CA HIS A 38 6.21 1.16 -5.01
C HIS A 38 6.90 1.20 -3.63
N ASP A 39 8.09 1.79 -3.53
CA ASP A 39 8.87 1.84 -2.30
C ASP A 39 8.23 2.73 -1.22
N GLU A 40 7.36 3.65 -1.65
CA GLU A 40 6.58 4.54 -0.79
C GLU A 40 5.55 3.79 0.06
N ILE A 41 5.12 2.60 -0.34
CA ILE A 41 4.10 1.79 0.36
C ILE A 41 4.65 0.50 0.97
N LEU A 42 5.96 0.26 0.89
CA LEU A 42 6.56 -0.98 1.40
C LEU A 42 6.25 -1.24 2.87
N MET A 43 6.22 -0.19 3.70
CA MET A 43 5.88 -0.36 5.12
C MET A 43 4.44 -0.87 5.31
N LEU A 44 3.51 -0.48 4.43
CA LEU A 44 2.13 -0.93 4.49
C LEU A 44 2.01 -2.37 4.03
N THR A 45 2.59 -2.70 2.87
CA THR A 45 2.47 -4.03 2.27
C THR A 45 3.15 -5.10 3.10
N GLU A 46 4.37 -4.83 3.60
CA GLU A 46 5.14 -5.81 4.37
C GLU A 46 4.54 -6.05 5.77
N VAL A 47 4.06 -5.01 6.45
CA VAL A 47 3.41 -5.18 7.76
C VAL A 47 2.08 -5.90 7.61
N CYS A 48 1.26 -5.55 6.62
CA CYS A 48 -0.03 -6.22 6.39
C CYS A 48 0.13 -7.69 5.96
N ARG A 49 1.26 -8.05 5.33
CA ARG A 49 1.56 -9.46 4.99
C ARG A 49 1.81 -10.30 6.25
N ILE A 50 2.38 -9.72 7.30
CA ILE A 50 2.68 -10.42 8.56
C ILE A 50 1.49 -10.33 9.52
N HIS A 51 0.86 -9.15 9.60
CA HIS A 51 -0.28 -8.84 10.46
C HIS A 51 -1.45 -8.30 9.61
N PRO A 52 -2.28 -9.18 9.02
CA PRO A 52 -3.40 -8.76 8.16
C PRO A 52 -4.42 -7.82 8.84
N SER A 53 -4.49 -7.84 10.18
CA SER A 53 -5.32 -6.92 10.97
C SER A 53 -4.96 -5.44 10.79
N ALA A 54 -3.76 -5.13 10.28
CA ALA A 54 -3.35 -3.77 9.94
C ALA A 54 -3.94 -3.26 8.61
N GLY A 55 -4.49 -4.15 7.78
CA GLY A 55 -5.02 -3.86 6.45
C GLY A 55 -6.01 -2.69 6.39
N PRO A 56 -7.06 -2.64 7.23
CA PRO A 56 -8.01 -1.52 7.23
C PRO A 56 -7.34 -0.15 7.46
N ARG A 57 -6.30 -0.09 8.30
CA ARG A 57 -5.54 1.14 8.54
C ARG A 57 -4.68 1.51 7.33
N ALA A 58 -4.02 0.53 6.71
CA ALA A 58 -3.26 0.75 5.47
C ALA A 58 -4.16 1.25 4.33
N ALA A 59 -5.36 0.67 4.20
CA ALA A 59 -6.39 1.11 3.27
C ALA A 59 -6.78 2.58 3.51
N ALA A 60 -7.06 2.96 4.75
CA ALA A 60 -7.38 4.33 5.14
C ALA A 60 -6.23 5.33 4.86
N PHE A 61 -4.99 4.87 4.82
CA PHE A 61 -3.85 5.70 4.45
C PHE A 61 -3.74 5.93 2.94
N ILE A 62 -3.87 4.88 2.14
CA ILE A 62 -3.77 5.02 0.68
C ILE A 62 -5.00 5.72 0.09
N SER A 63 -6.17 5.63 0.72
CA SER A 63 -7.38 6.33 0.25
C SER A 63 -7.25 7.86 0.25
N GLN A 64 -6.24 8.40 0.95
CA GLN A 64 -5.92 9.83 0.96
C GLN A 64 -5.08 10.26 -0.24
N ALA A 65 -4.77 9.35 -1.17
CA ALA A 65 -3.97 9.67 -2.35
C ALA A 65 -4.67 10.69 -3.25
N PRO A 66 -3.94 11.69 -3.77
CA PRO A 66 -4.44 12.54 -4.84
C PRO A 66 -4.51 11.71 -6.13
N ILE A 67 -5.71 11.25 -6.50
CA ILE A 67 -5.95 10.29 -7.60
C ILE A 67 -5.29 10.72 -8.92
N ALA A 68 -5.36 12.01 -9.24
CA ALA A 68 -4.76 12.59 -10.45
C ALA A 68 -3.22 12.47 -10.52
N GLN A 69 -2.56 12.25 -9.38
CA GLN A 69 -1.10 12.11 -9.28
C GLN A 69 -0.65 10.65 -9.13
N LEU A 70 -1.56 9.67 -9.15
CA LEU A 70 -1.15 8.27 -9.05
C LEU A 70 -0.33 7.83 -10.27
N ALA A 71 0.66 6.97 -10.05
CA ALA A 71 1.41 6.33 -11.13
C ALA A 71 1.11 4.83 -11.26
N PRO A 72 1.27 4.24 -12.46
CA PRO A 72 1.15 2.80 -12.69
C PRO A 72 1.96 1.93 -11.71
N GLY A 73 3.19 2.33 -11.40
CA GLY A 73 4.09 1.57 -10.52
C GLY A 73 3.58 1.48 -9.08
N PHE A 74 3.00 2.58 -8.58
CA PHE A 74 2.39 2.64 -7.25
C PHE A 74 1.18 1.70 -7.15
N VAL A 75 0.23 1.81 -8.08
CA VAL A 75 -1.02 1.04 -8.03
C VAL A 75 -0.82 -0.45 -8.32
N SER A 76 0.16 -0.81 -9.14
CA SER A 76 0.45 -2.23 -9.43
C SER A 76 0.92 -2.98 -8.20
N ALA A 77 1.66 -2.33 -7.30
CA ALA A 77 2.14 -2.94 -6.07
C ALA A 77 1.03 -3.19 -5.02
N LEU A 78 -0.16 -2.61 -5.23
CA LEU A 78 -1.35 -2.81 -4.39
C LEU A 78 -2.25 -3.94 -4.89
N ALA A 79 -2.05 -4.45 -6.11
CA ALA A 79 -2.97 -5.41 -6.72
C ALA A 79 -3.07 -6.73 -5.94
N ASP A 80 -1.95 -7.19 -5.36
CA ASP A 80 -1.89 -8.41 -4.55
C ASP A 80 -2.31 -8.18 -3.08
N CYS A 81 -2.71 -6.97 -2.73
CA CYS A 81 -3.10 -6.62 -1.37
C CYS A 81 -4.63 -6.70 -1.22
N ASP A 82 -5.12 -7.74 -0.55
CA ASP A 82 -6.56 -7.91 -0.30
C ASP A 82 -7.22 -6.68 0.33
N TRP A 83 -6.51 -6.02 1.24
CA TRP A 83 -6.96 -4.82 1.93
C TRP A 83 -7.09 -3.57 1.03
N ALA A 84 -6.55 -3.61 -0.20
CA ALA A 84 -6.59 -2.49 -1.15
C ALA A 84 -7.65 -2.65 -2.24
N LYS A 85 -8.35 -3.80 -2.32
CA LYS A 85 -9.28 -4.15 -3.42
C LYS A 85 -10.32 -3.05 -3.70
N ASP A 86 -11.07 -2.66 -2.68
CA ASP A 86 -12.12 -1.64 -2.79
C ASP A 86 -11.58 -0.27 -3.21
N ILE A 87 -10.33 0.04 -2.85
CA ILE A 87 -9.69 1.32 -3.20
C ILE A 87 -9.28 1.30 -4.66
N LEU A 88 -8.70 0.19 -5.13
CA LEU A 88 -8.36 0.00 -6.52
C LEU A 88 -9.60 0.00 -7.42
N ASP A 89 -10.73 -0.55 -6.95
CA ASP A 89 -12.02 -0.47 -7.67
C ASP A 89 -12.48 0.98 -7.81
N LYS A 90 -12.44 1.75 -6.71
CA LYS A 90 -12.78 3.18 -6.74
C LYS A 90 -11.90 3.94 -7.73
N TRP A 91 -10.58 3.74 -7.71
CA TRP A 91 -9.65 4.44 -8.59
C TRP A 91 -9.80 4.05 -10.07
N VAL A 92 -10.13 2.79 -10.38
CA VAL A 92 -10.41 2.37 -11.77
C VAL A 92 -11.64 3.11 -12.32
N SER A 93 -12.66 3.29 -11.49
CA SER A 93 -13.91 3.96 -11.87
C SER A 93 -13.86 5.49 -11.76
N ASP A 94 -12.82 6.05 -11.13
CA ASP A 94 -12.70 7.49 -10.90
C ASP A 94 -12.41 8.26 -12.20
N ALA A 95 -13.06 9.41 -12.38
CA ALA A 95 -12.90 10.24 -13.58
C ALA A 95 -11.51 10.91 -13.65
N ASP A 96 -10.92 11.25 -12.49
CA ASP A 96 -9.64 11.96 -12.39
C ASP A 96 -8.44 11.02 -12.47
N ALA A 97 -8.67 9.70 -12.41
CA ALA A 97 -7.62 8.71 -12.57
C ALA A 97 -7.12 8.67 -14.02
N GLN A 98 -5.79 8.76 -14.19
CA GLN A 98 -5.14 8.64 -15.49
C GLN A 98 -5.43 7.28 -16.14
N GLU A 99 -5.62 7.25 -17.45
CA GLU A 99 -5.88 6.02 -18.20
C GLU A 99 -4.76 4.97 -18.03
N SER A 100 -3.50 5.42 -17.91
CA SER A 100 -2.35 4.57 -17.61
C SER A 100 -2.48 3.85 -16.27
N VAL A 101 -3.01 4.52 -15.25
CA VAL A 101 -3.28 3.98 -13.91
C VAL A 101 -4.40 2.95 -13.96
N LYS A 102 -5.51 3.26 -14.63
CA LYS A 102 -6.65 2.32 -14.80
C LYS A 102 -6.21 1.03 -15.49
N ARG A 103 -5.40 1.15 -16.55
CA ARG A 103 -4.81 0.00 -17.25
C ARG A 103 -3.87 -0.79 -16.36
N ALA A 104 -3.05 -0.12 -15.56
CA ALA A 104 -2.13 -0.78 -14.63
C ALA A 104 -2.89 -1.63 -13.60
N ILE A 105 -3.93 -1.07 -12.99
CA ILE A 105 -4.80 -1.80 -12.03
C ILE A 105 -5.45 -3.01 -12.72
N THR A 106 -6.03 -2.82 -13.89
CA THR A 106 -6.70 -3.88 -14.65
C THR A 106 -5.73 -5.00 -15.04
N ASN A 107 -4.52 -4.66 -15.48
CA ASN A 107 -3.52 -5.64 -15.89
C ASN A 107 -2.92 -6.39 -14.71
N ALA A 108 -2.67 -5.69 -13.59
CA ALA A 108 -2.13 -6.31 -12.39
C ALA A 108 -3.08 -7.35 -11.79
N ARG A 109 -4.40 -7.15 -11.91
CA ARG A 109 -5.45 -8.09 -11.48
C ARG A 109 -5.64 -9.33 -12.38
N LYS A 110 -5.08 -9.33 -13.59
CA LYS A 110 -5.18 -10.44 -14.55
C LYS A 110 -4.02 -11.43 -14.44
N LYS A 111 -2.99 -11.10 -13.67
CA LYS A 111 -1.89 -12.01 -13.34
C LYS A 111 -2.30 -13.01 -12.28
#